data_AF-A0AAE9Z6K3-F1
#
_entry.id   AF-A0AAE9Z6K3-F1
#
_cell.length_a   1.000
_cell.length_b   1.000
_cell.length_c   1.000
_cell.angle_alpha   90.00
_cell.angle_beta   90.00
_cell.angle_gamma   90.00
#
_symmetry.space_group_name_H-M   'P 1'
#
loop_
_entity.id
_entity.type
_entity.pdbx_description
1 polymer ?
#
loop_
_entity_poly.entity_id
_entity_poly.type
_entity_poly.pdbx_seq_one_letter_code
_entity_poly.pdbx_strand_id
1 'polypeptide(L)'
;MKKTITLLYLLTFVLTPGIASAAGDKTGTASTTISATTQQTTEEANLNPGKYFLVNPQAEGDALQLRLAADGSGQIKENRTADISWQHNGQATEITMVEPLLIYHYEESETNVYRGELVSITLTPTTDAAGQALYHYTGQMRLVHSETGELLESFQENKTLQLINKKDTEKWQLDLVGKEWVIDGINLITHPEEPYFQNVSAARAAFFDNGLGVFTHHDQTISDFKWRVKGRKLIIKTMSETEKLTYVLWLTEFVEDIGVKFVANVRGKAASNGRTRSGYMLMQQDTRFTPENVVGNWSRPFGQYDYYADQIHVPNIVHPASKWTISDTGVLLRDKIVHPELGPVVECPDTQCYLSCTFIRKLIAKVGDTLYFESALDSEFYDQGPVLYQGSTILTAKYKEQNGVEQFDLGWVDYARMQLNDGDSQSLLLFFPDFDPEGNELRIVYQDSPGNVYGSYQVVDGKLHIIQAEQTQVYELQEFNREQIKVCQYLDGQTCEQGSQMSFMFNNNAGPLVTD
;
A
#
# COMPACT_ATOMS: atom_id res chain seq x y z
N MET A 1 -6.49 -26.57 28.95
CA MET A 1 -7.03 -25.48 28.11
C MET A 1 -6.01 -25.21 27.03
N LYS A 2 -6.38 -25.38 25.75
CA LYS A 2 -5.50 -25.01 24.63
C LYS A 2 -5.50 -23.48 24.55
N LYS A 3 -4.33 -22.84 24.67
CA LYS A 3 -4.19 -21.45 24.22
C LYS A 3 -4.07 -21.52 22.70
N THR A 4 -5.09 -21.02 22.00
CA THR A 4 -4.93 -20.69 20.59
C THR A 4 -3.90 -19.58 20.52
N ILE A 5 -2.74 -19.86 19.96
CA ILE A 5 -1.78 -18.82 19.60
C ILE A 5 -2.35 -18.24 18.31
N THR A 6 -3.03 -17.10 18.43
CA THR A 6 -3.36 -16.28 17.26
C THR A 6 -2.03 -15.76 16.73
N LEU A 7 -1.48 -16.46 15.74
CA LEU A 7 -0.19 -16.13 15.16
C LEU A 7 -0.39 -14.84 14.36
N LEU A 8 0.01 -13.71 14.95
CA LEU A 8 -0.09 -12.41 14.34
C LEU A 8 0.76 -12.43 13.06
N TYR A 9 0.13 -12.48 11.90
CA TYR A 9 0.81 -12.51 10.60
C TYR A 9 1.50 -11.16 10.37
N LEU A 10 2.74 -11.03 10.85
CA LEU A 10 3.61 -9.86 10.68
C LEU A 10 4.19 -9.82 9.24
N LEU A 11 3.29 -9.86 8.26
CA LEU A 11 3.59 -9.98 6.83
C LEU A 11 3.18 -8.70 6.10
N THR A 12 4.07 -7.70 6.16
CA THR A 12 4.14 -6.57 5.20
C THR A 12 2.96 -5.59 5.08
N PHE A 13 1.99 -5.58 6.01
CA PHE A 13 0.86 -4.63 5.98
C PHE A 13 1.19 -3.22 6.53
N VAL A 14 2.08 -2.51 5.82
CA VAL A 14 2.28 -1.05 5.98
C VAL A 14 2.33 -0.32 4.63
N LEU A 15 2.64 -1.01 3.51
CA LEU A 15 2.97 -0.34 2.24
C LEU A 15 2.31 -0.87 0.95
N THR A 16 1.39 -1.84 1.01
CA THR A 16 0.65 -2.30 -0.19
C THR A 16 -0.87 -2.39 0.06
N PRO A 17 -1.70 -1.71 -0.75
CA PRO A 17 -3.14 -1.69 -0.57
C PRO A 17 -3.91 -2.70 -1.43
N GLY A 18 -5.08 -3.09 -0.94
CA GLY A 18 -5.96 -4.12 -1.52
C GLY A 18 -6.93 -3.64 -2.60
N ILE A 19 -6.95 -4.42 -3.68
CA ILE A 19 -8.05 -4.82 -4.57
C ILE A 19 -9.46 -4.27 -4.24
N ALA A 20 -10.11 -3.65 -5.22
CA ALA A 20 -11.56 -3.47 -5.28
C ALA A 20 -12.18 -4.36 -6.38
N SER A 21 -13.34 -4.96 -6.11
CA SER A 21 -14.12 -5.73 -7.09
C SER A 21 -15.14 -4.84 -7.80
N ALA A 22 -15.49 -5.21 -9.05
CA ALA A 22 -16.53 -4.54 -9.83
C ALA A 22 -17.65 -5.53 -10.14
N ALA A 23 -18.90 -5.12 -9.91
CA ALA A 23 -20.09 -5.85 -10.31
C ALA A 23 -21.07 -4.88 -10.99
N GLY A 24 -21.93 -5.42 -11.84
CA GLY A 24 -23.07 -4.67 -12.35
C GLY A 24 -23.91 -5.52 -13.29
N ASP A 25 -25.22 -5.25 -13.33
CA ASP A 25 -25.95 -5.30 -14.60
C ASP A 25 -27.34 -4.60 -14.58
N LYS A 26 -27.59 -3.83 -15.65
CA LYS A 26 -28.85 -3.59 -16.37
C LYS A 26 -30.19 -3.31 -15.64
N THR A 27 -30.84 -2.21 -16.08
CA THR A 27 -32.07 -2.30 -16.92
C THR A 27 -32.28 -1.03 -17.76
N GLY A 28 -33.03 -1.12 -18.88
CA GLY A 28 -33.27 0.01 -19.83
C GLY A 28 -34.19 1.10 -19.26
N THR A 29 -34.43 2.26 -19.88
CA THR A 29 -34.37 2.67 -21.31
C THR A 29 -34.42 4.23 -21.34
N ALA A 30 -34.23 5.03 -22.41
CA ALA A 30 -34.26 4.82 -23.86
C ALA A 30 -33.39 5.85 -24.67
N SER A 31 -33.81 6.21 -25.88
CA SER A 31 -33.06 6.96 -26.91
C SER A 31 -32.92 8.48 -26.70
N THR A 32 -31.76 9.03 -27.04
CA THR A 32 -31.67 10.18 -27.98
C THR A 32 -30.39 10.08 -28.80
N THR A 33 -30.47 10.34 -30.10
CA THR A 33 -29.35 10.25 -31.07
C THR A 33 -28.55 11.56 -31.10
N ILE A 34 -27.21 11.51 -31.22
CA ILE A 34 -26.39 12.49 -31.97
C ILE A 34 -24.98 11.94 -32.25
N SER A 35 -24.60 12.05 -33.53
CA SER A 35 -23.26 12.11 -34.16
C SER A 35 -22.09 11.24 -33.69
N ALA A 36 -21.51 10.54 -34.68
CA ALA A 36 -20.32 9.73 -34.58
C ALA A 36 -19.04 10.51 -34.19
N THR A 37 -18.29 9.93 -33.26
CA THR A 37 -16.84 10.16 -33.10
C THR A 37 -16.14 8.82 -33.33
N THR A 38 -14.94 8.86 -33.91
CA THR A 38 -14.23 7.72 -34.51
C THR A 38 -14.08 6.52 -33.57
N GLN A 39 -14.47 5.32 -34.03
CA GLN A 39 -14.09 4.08 -33.36
C GLN A 39 -12.57 3.92 -33.38
N GLN A 40 -11.92 4.12 -32.24
CA GLN A 40 -10.55 3.70 -32.03
C GLN A 40 -10.57 2.17 -31.87
N THR A 41 -9.96 1.47 -32.83
CA THR A 41 -10.09 0.02 -33.00
C THR A 41 -9.42 -0.76 -31.89
N THR A 42 -10.05 -1.87 -31.48
CA THR A 42 -9.67 -2.81 -30.41
C THR A 42 -8.37 -3.62 -30.66
N GLU A 43 -7.47 -3.15 -31.54
CA GLU A 43 -6.21 -3.82 -31.87
C GLU A 43 -5.08 -3.62 -30.83
N GLU A 44 -5.17 -2.61 -29.95
CA GLU A 44 -4.14 -2.36 -28.91
C GLU A 44 -4.31 -3.22 -27.65
N ALA A 45 -5.34 -4.07 -27.57
CA ALA A 45 -5.60 -4.94 -26.41
C ALA A 45 -4.54 -6.06 -26.22
N ASN A 46 -3.75 -6.39 -27.24
CA ASN A 46 -3.00 -7.64 -27.27
C ASN A 46 -1.50 -7.43 -26.99
N LEU A 47 -0.99 -8.10 -25.93
CA LEU A 47 0.41 -8.07 -25.55
C LEU A 47 1.31 -8.68 -26.65
N ASN A 48 2.22 -7.86 -27.17
CA ASN A 48 3.16 -8.29 -28.21
C ASN A 48 4.46 -8.88 -27.61
N PRO A 49 5.23 -9.69 -28.37
CA PRO A 49 6.57 -10.12 -27.97
C PRO A 49 7.47 -8.94 -27.60
N GLY A 50 8.07 -8.95 -26.42
CA GLY A 50 8.70 -7.76 -25.86
C GLY A 50 9.36 -7.97 -24.49
N LYS A 51 9.70 -6.84 -23.86
CA LYS A 51 10.23 -6.81 -22.48
C LYS A 51 9.50 -5.70 -21.74
N TYR A 52 8.83 -6.05 -20.66
CA TYR A 52 7.94 -5.17 -19.93
C TYR A 52 8.30 -5.13 -18.44
N PHE A 53 7.87 -4.05 -17.80
CA PHE A 53 7.62 -3.98 -16.37
C PHE A 53 6.11 -4.05 -16.15
N LEU A 54 5.68 -4.73 -15.10
CA LEU A 54 4.34 -4.63 -14.52
C LEU A 54 4.53 -3.93 -13.18
N VAL A 55 3.89 -2.79 -13.00
CA VAL A 55 3.97 -1.95 -11.79
C VAL A 55 2.57 -1.64 -11.30
N ASN A 56 2.40 -1.44 -10.00
CA ASN A 56 1.16 -0.84 -9.50
C ASN A 56 1.21 0.68 -9.80
N PRO A 57 0.24 1.26 -10.52
CA PRO A 57 0.25 2.70 -10.83
C PRO A 57 -0.11 3.58 -9.63
N GLN A 58 -0.71 3.01 -8.58
CA GLN A 58 -1.27 3.70 -7.41
C GLN A 58 -0.54 3.37 -6.10
N ALA A 59 0.47 2.49 -6.13
CA ALA A 59 1.28 2.15 -4.96
C ALA A 59 2.72 1.79 -5.35
N GLU A 60 3.65 2.19 -4.50
CA GLU A 60 5.08 1.91 -4.59
C GLU A 60 5.38 0.48 -4.08
N GLY A 61 6.56 -0.09 -4.37
CA GLY A 61 6.95 -1.42 -3.85
C GLY A 61 7.45 -2.41 -4.91
N ASP A 62 7.12 -3.69 -4.75
CA ASP A 62 7.59 -4.75 -5.66
C ASP A 62 6.92 -4.68 -7.04
N ALA A 63 7.70 -5.02 -8.08
CA ALA A 63 7.32 -4.92 -9.48
C ALA A 63 7.79 -6.15 -10.26
N LEU A 64 7.04 -6.57 -11.29
CA LEU A 64 7.39 -7.74 -12.09
C LEU A 64 8.08 -7.33 -13.40
N GLN A 65 8.99 -8.17 -13.88
CA GLN A 65 9.60 -8.08 -15.20
C GLN A 65 9.12 -9.21 -16.07
N LEU A 66 8.49 -8.88 -17.18
CA LEU A 66 8.02 -9.84 -18.15
C LEU A 66 8.91 -9.78 -19.41
N ARG A 67 9.26 -10.94 -19.97
CA ARG A 67 9.88 -11.09 -21.29
C ARG A 67 9.03 -12.09 -22.07
N LEU A 68 8.41 -11.62 -23.14
CA LEU A 68 7.59 -12.44 -24.05
C LEU A 68 8.36 -12.66 -25.36
N ALA A 69 8.49 -13.90 -25.80
CA ALA A 69 9.05 -14.28 -27.10
C ALA A 69 7.94 -14.71 -28.08
N ALA A 70 8.20 -14.59 -29.38
CA ALA A 70 7.20 -14.78 -30.43
C ALA A 70 6.77 -16.25 -30.65
N ASP A 71 7.45 -17.20 -30.01
CA ASP A 71 7.16 -18.64 -30.03
C ASP A 71 6.24 -19.09 -28.87
N GLY A 72 5.68 -18.14 -28.11
CA GLY A 72 4.91 -18.44 -26.91
C GLY A 72 5.77 -18.78 -25.68
N SER A 73 7.10 -18.69 -25.75
CA SER A 73 7.97 -18.79 -24.58
C SER A 73 8.25 -17.44 -23.94
N GLY A 74 8.79 -17.43 -22.73
CA GLY A 74 9.16 -16.19 -22.05
C GLY A 74 9.91 -16.39 -20.75
N GLN A 75 10.09 -15.29 -20.02
CA GLN A 75 10.53 -15.28 -18.62
C GLN A 75 9.75 -14.26 -17.81
N ILE A 76 9.42 -14.60 -16.57
CA ILE A 76 9.04 -13.64 -15.54
C ILE A 76 10.18 -13.48 -14.53
N LYS A 77 10.34 -12.30 -13.96
CA LYS A 77 11.25 -12.04 -12.85
C LYS A 77 10.67 -11.06 -11.83
N GLU A 78 10.79 -11.41 -10.55
CA GLU A 78 10.57 -10.53 -9.40
C GLU A 78 11.86 -10.48 -8.54
N ASN A 79 11.90 -11.27 -7.45
CA ASN A 79 13.07 -11.65 -6.65
C ASN A 79 13.90 -12.75 -7.35
N ARG A 80 13.20 -13.75 -7.91
CA ARG A 80 13.67 -14.91 -8.66
C ARG A 80 13.20 -14.81 -10.11
N THR A 81 13.65 -15.72 -10.96
CA THR A 81 13.27 -15.79 -12.38
C THR A 81 12.68 -17.16 -12.66
N ALA A 82 11.53 -17.21 -13.33
CA ALA A 82 10.93 -18.44 -13.85
C ALA A 82 10.77 -18.32 -15.36
N ASP A 83 10.98 -19.42 -16.07
CA ASP A 83 10.60 -19.54 -17.48
C ASP A 83 9.07 -19.71 -17.57
N ILE A 84 8.47 -19.16 -18.63
CA ILE A 84 7.02 -19.16 -18.83
C ILE A 84 6.67 -19.65 -20.23
N SER A 85 5.46 -20.20 -20.34
CA SER A 85 4.71 -20.22 -21.60
C SER A 85 3.65 -19.11 -21.55
N TRP A 86 3.29 -18.56 -22.70
CA TRP A 86 2.24 -17.56 -22.80
C TRP A 86 1.49 -17.66 -24.13
N GLN A 87 0.22 -17.28 -24.10
CA GLN A 87 -0.65 -17.23 -25.27
C GLN A 87 -1.65 -16.08 -25.14
N HIS A 88 -2.30 -15.74 -26.26
CA HIS A 88 -3.37 -14.75 -26.29
C HIS A 88 -4.68 -15.43 -26.68
N ASN A 89 -5.72 -15.27 -25.85
CA ASN A 89 -7.01 -15.95 -26.03
C ASN A 89 -8.07 -15.09 -26.74
N GLY A 90 -7.70 -13.87 -27.15
CA GLY A 90 -8.57 -12.90 -27.82
C GLY A 90 -8.98 -11.73 -26.94
N GLN A 91 -9.11 -11.93 -25.63
CA GLN A 91 -9.50 -10.89 -24.65
C GLN A 91 -8.46 -10.67 -23.54
N ALA A 92 -7.62 -11.67 -23.29
CA ALA A 92 -6.57 -11.62 -22.27
C ALA A 92 -5.30 -12.35 -22.75
N THR A 93 -4.19 -12.01 -22.11
CA THR A 93 -2.93 -12.73 -22.22
C THR A 93 -2.77 -13.67 -21.03
N GLU A 94 -2.71 -14.96 -21.33
CA GLU A 94 -2.50 -16.03 -20.37
C GLU A 94 -1.00 -16.34 -20.30
N ILE A 95 -0.46 -16.41 -19.09
CA ILE A 95 0.94 -16.73 -18.80
C ILE A 95 0.96 -17.87 -17.78
N THR A 96 1.60 -18.99 -18.12
CA THR A 96 1.75 -20.14 -17.24
C THR A 96 3.21 -20.37 -16.94
N MET A 97 3.55 -20.49 -15.66
CA MET A 97 4.92 -20.78 -15.24
C MET A 97 5.28 -22.23 -15.62
N VAL A 98 6.48 -22.43 -16.17
CA VAL A 98 6.97 -23.78 -16.51
C VAL A 98 7.26 -24.58 -15.24
N GLU A 99 7.84 -23.91 -14.25
CA GLU A 99 7.92 -24.33 -12.85
C GLU A 99 7.35 -23.19 -12.00
N PRO A 100 6.56 -23.45 -10.94
CA PRO A 100 5.96 -22.39 -10.13
C PRO A 100 7.00 -21.40 -9.59
N LEU A 101 6.73 -20.10 -9.72
CA LEU A 101 7.63 -19.05 -9.24
C LEU A 101 7.45 -18.91 -7.73
N LEU A 102 8.48 -19.29 -6.98
CA LEU A 102 8.55 -19.04 -5.53
C LEU A 102 8.58 -17.53 -5.23
N ILE A 103 7.50 -17.01 -4.65
CA ILE A 103 7.34 -15.61 -4.25
C ILE A 103 7.89 -15.40 -2.83
N TYR A 104 7.42 -16.19 -1.86
CA TYR A 104 7.80 -16.10 -0.45
C TYR A 104 7.93 -17.47 0.21
N HIS A 105 8.65 -17.54 1.33
CA HIS A 105 8.56 -18.64 2.29
C HIS A 105 8.38 -18.06 3.70
N TYR A 106 7.81 -18.85 4.61
CA TYR A 106 7.80 -18.54 6.03
C TYR A 106 7.98 -19.83 6.84
N GLU A 107 8.55 -19.69 8.04
CA GLU A 107 8.79 -20.78 8.98
C GLU A 107 7.84 -20.59 10.16
N GLU A 108 6.89 -21.51 10.35
CA GLU A 108 6.04 -21.54 11.54
C GLU A 108 6.78 -22.24 12.70
N SER A 109 7.64 -23.20 12.38
CA SER A 109 8.58 -23.84 13.29
C SER A 109 9.75 -24.46 12.52
N GLU A 110 10.78 -24.96 13.22
CA GLU A 110 11.95 -25.62 12.61
C GLU A 110 11.61 -26.76 11.62
N THR A 111 10.42 -27.37 11.73
CA THR A 111 9.95 -28.43 10.83
C THR A 111 8.82 -28.00 9.89
N ASN A 112 8.09 -26.93 10.22
CA ASN A 112 6.95 -26.44 9.44
C ASN A 112 7.37 -25.21 8.63
N VAL A 113 7.97 -25.45 7.47
CA VAL A 113 8.37 -24.40 6.53
C VAL A 113 7.42 -24.41 5.35
N TYR A 114 6.75 -23.29 5.07
CA TYR A 114 5.78 -23.15 3.99
C TYR A 114 6.31 -22.21 2.91
N ARG A 115 5.83 -22.40 1.68
CA ARG A 115 6.24 -21.56 0.54
C ARG A 115 5.06 -21.20 -0.36
N GLY A 116 4.98 -19.92 -0.72
CA GLY A 116 4.00 -19.35 -1.63
C GLY A 116 4.52 -19.34 -3.06
N GLU A 117 3.79 -20.00 -3.96
CA GLU A 117 4.17 -20.21 -5.36
C GLU A 117 3.13 -19.57 -6.31
N LEU A 118 3.59 -18.77 -7.26
CA LEU A 118 2.79 -18.26 -8.37
C LEU A 118 2.84 -19.27 -9.54
N VAL A 119 1.68 -19.68 -10.04
CA VAL A 119 1.54 -20.77 -11.03
C VAL A 119 1.14 -20.25 -12.42
N SER A 120 0.27 -19.24 -12.47
CA SER A 120 -0.14 -18.58 -13.71
C SER A 120 -0.59 -17.14 -13.45
N ILE A 121 -0.63 -16.34 -14.52
CA ILE A 121 -1.15 -14.98 -14.54
C ILE A 121 -2.08 -14.86 -15.74
N THR A 122 -3.24 -14.24 -15.55
CA THR A 122 -4.05 -13.68 -16.64
C THR A 122 -3.93 -12.16 -16.62
N LEU A 123 -3.66 -11.56 -17.78
CA LEU A 123 -3.60 -10.10 -17.98
C LEU A 123 -4.72 -9.68 -18.94
N THR A 124 -5.77 -9.06 -18.40
CA THR A 124 -6.91 -8.55 -19.17
C THR A 124 -6.78 -7.02 -19.30
N PRO A 125 -6.75 -6.44 -20.51
CA PRO A 125 -6.67 -5.00 -20.69
C PRO A 125 -7.86 -4.27 -20.06
N THR A 126 -7.59 -3.11 -19.48
CA THR A 126 -8.60 -2.19 -18.94
C THR A 126 -8.09 -0.74 -19.08
N THR A 127 -8.92 0.24 -18.71
CA THR A 127 -8.54 1.65 -18.69
C THR A 127 -8.97 2.30 -17.38
N ASP A 128 -8.20 3.26 -16.88
CA ASP A 128 -8.68 4.14 -15.80
C ASP A 128 -9.70 5.17 -16.32
N ALA A 129 -10.22 5.99 -15.40
CA ALA A 129 -11.16 7.07 -15.70
C ALA A 129 -10.57 8.19 -16.59
N ALA A 130 -9.24 8.27 -16.75
CA ALA A 130 -8.55 9.18 -17.64
C ALA A 130 -8.24 8.56 -19.02
N GLY A 131 -8.60 7.29 -19.23
CA GLY A 131 -8.31 6.54 -20.46
C GLY A 131 -6.89 5.98 -20.55
N GLN A 132 -6.12 5.98 -19.45
CA GLN A 132 -4.79 5.36 -19.42
C GLN A 132 -4.92 3.84 -19.48
N ALA A 133 -4.14 3.21 -20.38
CA ALA A 133 -4.11 1.76 -20.53
C ALA A 133 -3.53 1.07 -19.29
N LEU A 134 -4.31 0.17 -18.70
CA LEU A 134 -4.01 -0.64 -17.53
C LEU A 134 -4.33 -2.11 -17.82
N TYR A 135 -3.98 -3.00 -16.90
CA TYR A 135 -4.30 -4.42 -16.98
C TYR A 135 -4.87 -4.88 -15.64
N HIS A 136 -6.02 -5.55 -15.69
CA HIS A 136 -6.45 -6.42 -14.60
C HIS A 136 -5.59 -7.68 -14.62
N TYR A 137 -4.80 -7.83 -13.57
CA TYR A 137 -3.95 -8.98 -13.28
C TYR A 137 -4.74 -9.95 -12.40
N THR A 138 -4.77 -11.22 -12.78
CA THR A 138 -5.27 -12.32 -11.94
C THR A 138 -4.16 -13.37 -11.84
N GLY A 139 -3.48 -13.44 -10.70
CA GLY A 139 -2.43 -14.42 -10.41
C GLY A 139 -3.00 -15.63 -9.66
N GLN A 140 -2.75 -16.84 -10.17
CA GLN A 140 -3.09 -18.08 -9.46
C GLN A 140 -1.94 -18.45 -8.51
N MET A 141 -2.21 -18.42 -7.21
CA MET A 141 -1.26 -18.70 -6.15
C MET A 141 -1.50 -20.08 -5.53
N ARG A 142 -0.47 -20.64 -4.90
CA ARG A 142 -0.54 -21.85 -4.08
C ARG A 142 0.32 -21.71 -2.83
N LEU A 143 -0.16 -22.22 -1.71
CA LEU A 143 0.62 -22.40 -0.49
C LEU A 143 0.95 -23.89 -0.34
N VAL A 144 2.23 -24.23 -0.27
CA VAL A 144 2.69 -25.62 -0.16
C VAL A 144 3.67 -25.82 0.98
N HIS A 145 3.63 -26.98 1.62
CA HIS A 145 4.62 -27.36 2.64
C HIS A 145 5.96 -27.66 1.96
N SER A 146 7.05 -27.12 2.49
CA SER A 146 8.33 -27.10 1.79
C SER A 146 8.98 -28.47 1.68
N GLU A 147 8.94 -29.29 2.75
CA GLU A 147 9.52 -30.63 2.74
C GLU A 147 8.65 -31.67 2.03
N THR A 148 7.37 -31.79 2.39
CA THR A 148 6.46 -32.82 1.85
C THR A 148 5.94 -32.51 0.45
N GLY A 149 5.92 -31.24 0.04
CA GLY A 149 5.27 -30.78 -1.19
C GLY A 149 3.75 -30.84 -1.14
N GLU A 150 3.16 -31.02 0.04
CA GLU A 150 1.71 -31.00 0.26
C GLU A 150 1.13 -29.62 -0.10
N LEU A 151 0.02 -29.61 -0.83
CA LEU A 151 -0.74 -28.39 -1.13
C LEU A 151 -1.70 -28.12 0.02
N LEU A 152 -1.50 -27.01 0.72
CA LEU A 152 -2.43 -26.55 1.76
C LEU A 152 -3.55 -25.74 1.13
N GLU A 153 -3.20 -24.79 0.26
CA GLU A 153 -4.12 -23.75 -0.20
C GLU A 153 -3.85 -23.36 -1.66
N SER A 154 -4.88 -22.85 -2.35
CA SER A 154 -4.78 -22.37 -3.73
C SER A 154 -5.80 -21.26 -3.98
N PHE A 155 -5.32 -20.02 -4.02
CA PHE A 155 -6.13 -18.81 -4.11
C PHE A 155 -5.81 -17.97 -5.36
N GLN A 156 -6.56 -16.89 -5.56
CA GLN A 156 -6.33 -15.91 -6.62
C GLN A 156 -6.01 -14.54 -6.06
N GLU A 157 -4.95 -13.93 -6.59
CA GLU A 157 -4.60 -12.54 -6.31
C GLU A 157 -4.98 -11.66 -7.49
N ASN A 158 -5.89 -10.70 -7.29
CA ASN A 158 -6.34 -9.78 -8.33
C ASN A 158 -5.71 -8.39 -8.12
N LYS A 159 -5.18 -7.76 -9.16
CA LYS A 159 -4.54 -6.42 -9.06
C LYS A 159 -4.84 -5.60 -10.31
N THR A 160 -4.78 -4.28 -10.21
CA THR A 160 -4.74 -3.40 -11.38
C THR A 160 -3.31 -2.90 -11.55
N LEU A 161 -2.67 -3.29 -12.66
CA LEU A 161 -1.26 -3.00 -12.94
C LEU A 161 -1.10 -2.19 -14.23
N GLN A 162 -0.09 -1.34 -14.27
CA GLN A 162 0.36 -0.69 -15.49
C GLN A 162 1.46 -1.53 -16.15
N LEU A 163 1.34 -1.74 -17.47
CA LEU A 163 2.35 -2.40 -18.27
C LEU A 163 3.24 -1.37 -18.97
N ILE A 164 4.55 -1.41 -18.72
CA ILE A 164 5.52 -0.47 -19.29
C ILE A 164 6.55 -1.23 -20.12
N ASN A 165 6.59 -0.99 -21.44
CA ASN A 165 7.61 -1.56 -22.31
C ASN A 165 8.98 -0.92 -22.01
N LYS A 166 10.03 -1.74 -21.85
CA LYS A 166 11.41 -1.30 -21.55
C LYS A 166 12.09 -0.55 -22.69
N LYS A 167 11.47 -0.46 -23.86
CA LYS A 167 11.89 0.42 -24.96
C LYS A 167 11.36 1.84 -24.78
N ASP A 168 10.25 1.99 -24.05
CA ASP A 168 9.42 3.19 -24.04
C ASP A 168 9.60 3.99 -22.73
N THR A 169 10.07 3.34 -21.65
CA THR A 169 10.71 3.97 -20.47
C THR A 169 11.59 5.16 -20.85
N GLU A 170 11.56 6.23 -20.09
CA GLU A 170 12.10 7.53 -20.49
C GLU A 170 13.64 7.63 -20.54
N LYS A 171 14.13 8.64 -21.27
CA LYS A 171 15.57 8.97 -21.28
C LYS A 171 15.93 9.77 -20.03
N TRP A 172 17.05 9.43 -19.39
CA TRP A 172 17.52 10.18 -18.23
C TRP A 172 17.98 11.59 -18.65
N GLN A 173 17.35 12.61 -18.08
CA GLN A 173 17.61 14.03 -18.40
C GLN A 173 17.77 14.91 -17.16
N LEU A 174 17.57 14.37 -15.95
CA LEU A 174 17.79 15.10 -14.71
C LEU A 174 19.27 15.40 -14.47
N ASP A 175 19.57 16.66 -14.16
CA ASP A 175 20.84 17.05 -13.54
C ASP A 175 20.79 16.71 -12.05
N LEU A 176 21.67 15.80 -11.64
CA LEU A 176 21.70 15.22 -10.29
C LEU A 176 22.68 15.94 -9.34
N VAL A 177 23.67 16.64 -9.87
CA VAL A 177 24.85 17.07 -9.11
C VAL A 177 24.54 18.31 -8.27
N GLY A 178 25.11 18.38 -7.05
CA GLY A 178 24.94 19.53 -6.16
C GLY A 178 23.54 19.65 -5.53
N LYS A 179 22.74 18.58 -5.59
CA LYS A 179 21.40 18.47 -5.01
C LYS A 179 21.33 17.26 -4.07
N GLU A 180 20.47 17.33 -3.06
CA GLU A 180 20.05 16.16 -2.29
C GLU A 180 18.84 15.51 -2.96
N TRP A 181 18.86 14.20 -3.05
CA TRP A 181 17.78 13.37 -3.58
C TRP A 181 17.32 12.37 -2.53
N VAL A 182 16.02 12.17 -2.38
CA VAL A 182 15.46 11.03 -1.64
C VAL A 182 15.10 9.95 -2.66
N ILE A 183 15.57 8.72 -2.45
CA ILE A 183 15.42 7.60 -3.39
C ILE A 183 14.84 6.39 -2.67
N ASP A 184 13.71 5.88 -3.15
CA ASP A 184 13.06 4.69 -2.60
C ASP A 184 13.88 3.40 -2.69
N GLY A 185 13.70 2.53 -1.70
CA GLY A 185 14.15 1.14 -1.76
C GLY A 185 15.66 0.94 -1.91
N ILE A 186 16.45 1.92 -1.44
CA ILE A 186 17.92 1.86 -1.48
C ILE A 186 18.47 1.08 -0.29
N ASN A 187 18.06 1.39 0.93
CA ASN A 187 18.63 0.78 2.12
C ASN A 187 17.89 -0.53 2.47
N LEU A 188 18.62 -1.58 2.83
CA LEU A 188 18.04 -2.83 3.34
C LEU A 188 17.98 -2.73 4.86
N ILE A 189 16.81 -3.01 5.44
CA ILE A 189 16.58 -2.98 6.88
C ILE A 189 16.47 -4.42 7.39
N THR A 190 17.34 -4.77 8.34
CA THR A 190 17.41 -6.07 9.01
C THR A 190 17.78 -5.86 10.47
N HIS A 191 17.19 -6.64 11.38
CA HIS A 191 17.51 -6.58 12.81
C HIS A 191 18.11 -7.91 13.25
N PRO A 192 19.33 -7.95 13.85
CA PRO A 192 19.94 -9.19 14.34
C PRO A 192 19.06 -9.98 15.34
N GLU A 193 18.25 -9.26 16.12
CA GLU A 193 17.27 -9.78 17.08
C GLU A 193 16.03 -10.40 16.42
N GLU A 194 15.62 -9.92 15.24
CA GLU A 194 14.47 -10.40 14.47
C GLU A 194 14.94 -10.86 13.08
N PRO A 195 15.70 -11.97 12.98
CA PRO A 195 16.47 -12.34 11.78
C PRO A 195 15.61 -12.70 10.56
N TYR A 196 14.31 -12.94 10.75
CA TYR A 196 13.32 -13.13 9.69
C TYR A 196 12.86 -11.80 9.07
N PHE A 197 13.03 -10.67 9.76
CA PHE A 197 12.60 -9.37 9.27
C PHE A 197 13.56 -8.79 8.23
N GLN A 198 13.03 -8.54 7.03
CA GLN A 198 13.74 -7.86 5.96
C GLN A 198 12.80 -6.90 5.23
N ASN A 199 13.03 -5.60 5.38
CA ASN A 199 12.33 -4.56 4.63
C ASN A 199 13.31 -3.60 3.95
N VAL A 200 12.82 -2.53 3.32
CA VAL A 200 13.68 -1.47 2.77
C VAL A 200 13.31 -0.11 3.32
N SER A 201 14.24 0.82 3.13
CA SER A 201 14.04 2.23 3.38
C SER A 201 14.48 3.07 2.19
N ALA A 202 13.83 4.21 2.00
CA ALA A 202 14.38 5.28 1.21
C ALA A 202 15.70 5.77 1.83
N ALA A 203 16.59 6.31 0.99
CA ALA A 203 17.84 6.93 1.45
C ALA A 203 18.01 8.31 0.82
N ARG A 204 18.69 9.22 1.53
CA ARG A 204 19.16 10.47 0.96
C ARG A 204 20.42 10.21 0.15
N ALA A 205 20.58 10.91 -0.97
CA ALA A 205 21.65 10.70 -1.92
C ALA A 205 22.19 12.04 -2.43
N ALA A 206 23.50 12.24 -2.32
CA ALA A 206 24.21 13.33 -2.95
C ALA A 206 25.08 12.80 -4.09
N PHE A 207 24.98 13.41 -5.27
CA PHE A 207 25.74 13.02 -6.46
C PHE A 207 26.84 14.05 -6.76
N PHE A 208 28.05 13.58 -7.04
CA PHE A 208 29.21 14.41 -7.38
C PHE A 208 29.60 14.26 -8.86
N ASP A 209 30.15 15.32 -9.43
CA ASP A 209 30.54 15.46 -10.84
C ASP A 209 31.55 14.39 -11.32
N ASN A 210 32.41 13.93 -10.42
CA ASN A 210 33.41 12.89 -10.64
C ASN A 210 32.83 11.45 -10.77
N GLY A 211 31.50 11.28 -10.72
CA GLY A 211 30.83 9.98 -10.80
C GLY A 211 30.82 9.19 -9.48
N LEU A 212 31.19 9.83 -8.37
CA LEU A 212 30.97 9.33 -7.01
C LEU A 212 29.71 9.97 -6.41
N GLY A 213 29.23 9.41 -5.31
CA GLY A 213 28.17 9.97 -4.50
C GLY A 213 28.10 9.27 -3.15
N VAL A 214 27.28 9.78 -2.25
CA VAL A 214 27.05 9.21 -0.92
C VAL A 214 25.57 8.99 -0.69
N PHE A 215 25.22 7.85 -0.09
CA PHE A 215 23.94 7.66 0.57
C PHE A 215 24.05 8.04 2.05
N THR A 216 23.05 8.72 2.57
CA THR A 216 22.81 8.90 4.01
C THR A 216 21.56 8.11 4.37
N HIS A 217 21.74 7.14 5.25
CA HIS A 217 20.69 6.21 5.69
C HIS A 217 19.89 6.76 6.88
N HIS A 218 18.84 6.05 7.28
CA HIS A 218 17.98 6.44 8.40
C HIS A 218 18.76 6.71 9.70
N ASP A 219 19.65 5.79 10.04
CA ASP A 219 20.53 5.81 11.23
C ASP A 219 21.71 6.81 11.11
N GLN A 220 21.68 7.69 10.11
CA GLN A 220 22.73 8.66 9.76
C GLN A 220 24.05 8.02 9.31
N THR A 221 24.13 6.70 9.10
CA THR A 221 25.31 6.08 8.49
C THR A 221 25.44 6.50 7.03
N ILE A 222 26.69 6.59 6.56
CA ILE A 222 27.03 7.05 5.21
C ILE A 222 27.59 5.87 4.40
N SER A 223 27.15 5.74 3.15
CA SER A 223 27.65 4.72 2.22
C SER A 223 28.05 5.32 0.87
N ASP A 224 29.34 5.23 0.56
CA ASP A 224 29.87 5.66 -0.75
C ASP A 224 29.32 4.80 -1.90
N PHE A 225 29.08 5.45 -3.04
CA PHE A 225 28.73 4.79 -4.29
C PHE A 225 29.42 5.39 -5.51
N LYS A 226 29.49 4.60 -6.58
CA LYS A 226 29.80 5.06 -7.94
C LYS A 226 28.54 5.07 -8.78
N TRP A 227 28.30 6.14 -9.52
CA TRP A 227 27.12 6.27 -10.38
C TRP A 227 27.49 6.60 -11.82
N ARG A 228 26.55 6.34 -12.74
CA ARG A 228 26.57 6.86 -14.11
C ARG A 228 25.21 6.74 -14.76
N VAL A 229 24.91 7.68 -15.66
CA VAL A 229 23.81 7.56 -16.60
C VAL A 229 24.25 6.74 -17.83
N LYS A 230 23.38 5.84 -18.32
CA LYS A 230 23.57 5.11 -19.59
C LYS A 230 22.26 5.04 -20.37
N GLY A 231 21.95 6.13 -21.08
CA GLY A 231 20.72 6.25 -21.89
C GLY A 231 19.48 6.37 -21.00
N ARG A 232 18.56 5.41 -21.10
CA ARG A 232 17.31 5.33 -20.31
C ARG A 232 17.52 4.84 -18.86
N LYS A 233 18.73 4.94 -18.30
CA LYS A 233 19.09 4.30 -17.02
C LYS A 233 20.06 5.11 -16.18
N LEU A 234 19.79 5.19 -14.88
CA LEU A 234 20.78 5.48 -13.85
C LEU A 234 21.32 4.15 -13.29
N ILE A 235 22.64 4.04 -13.14
CA ILE A 235 23.31 2.87 -12.57
C ILE A 235 24.10 3.33 -11.36
N ILE A 236 23.75 2.84 -10.17
CA ILE A 236 24.44 3.11 -8.91
C ILE A 236 25.10 1.82 -8.41
N LYS A 237 26.29 1.91 -7.83
CA LYS A 237 27.03 0.79 -7.25
C LYS A 237 27.62 1.18 -5.89
N THR A 238 27.19 0.54 -4.81
CA THR A 238 27.80 0.77 -3.49
C THR A 238 29.26 0.33 -3.48
N MET A 239 30.07 1.01 -2.68
CA MET A 239 31.49 0.73 -2.53
C MET A 239 31.84 -0.11 -1.29
N SER A 240 30.86 -0.40 -0.42
CA SER A 240 30.98 -1.28 0.75
C SER A 240 31.78 -2.55 0.44
N GLU A 241 32.70 -2.94 1.33
CA GLU A 241 33.51 -4.14 1.13
C GLU A 241 32.72 -5.43 1.36
N THR A 242 31.78 -5.40 2.31
CA THR A 242 30.90 -6.51 2.68
C THR A 242 29.70 -6.62 1.73
N GLU A 243 29.07 -5.50 1.37
CA GLU A 243 27.78 -5.47 0.68
C GLU A 243 27.81 -4.65 -0.63
N LYS A 244 28.40 -5.25 -1.66
CA LYS A 244 28.45 -4.67 -3.01
C LYS A 244 27.12 -4.87 -3.73
N LEU A 245 26.28 -3.84 -3.67
CA LEU A 245 24.99 -3.74 -4.35
C LEU A 245 25.13 -2.91 -5.64
N THR A 246 24.37 -3.27 -6.66
CA THR A 246 24.23 -2.54 -7.91
C THR A 246 22.74 -2.31 -8.18
N TYR A 247 22.35 -1.05 -8.18
CA TYR A 247 21.02 -0.59 -8.54
C TYR A 247 21.05 -0.15 -10.01
N VAL A 248 20.08 -0.61 -10.78
CA VAL A 248 19.83 -0.14 -12.14
C VAL A 248 18.42 0.41 -12.16
N LEU A 249 18.27 1.72 -12.24
CA LEU A 249 16.99 2.42 -12.28
C LEU A 249 16.66 2.75 -13.74
N TRP A 250 15.45 2.40 -14.17
CA TRP A 250 14.86 2.81 -15.44
C TRP A 250 13.81 3.88 -15.15
N LEU A 251 13.90 5.02 -15.83
CA LEU A 251 12.93 6.12 -15.68
C LEU A 251 11.60 5.68 -16.31
N THR A 252 10.48 5.77 -15.57
CA THR A 252 9.15 5.46 -16.12
C THR A 252 8.35 6.71 -16.40
N GLU A 253 8.44 7.72 -15.53
CA GLU A 253 7.67 8.97 -15.61
C GLU A 253 8.50 10.10 -14.98
N PHE A 254 8.42 11.31 -15.52
CA PHE A 254 8.90 12.52 -14.83
C PHE A 254 7.85 12.99 -13.83
N VAL A 255 8.29 13.41 -12.64
CA VAL A 255 7.44 13.97 -11.60
C VAL A 255 7.73 15.46 -11.56
N GLU A 256 6.96 16.19 -12.39
CA GLU A 256 7.11 17.64 -12.58
C GLU A 256 8.58 18.03 -12.85
N ASP A 257 9.09 19.08 -12.21
CA ASP A 257 10.52 19.44 -12.22
C ASP A 257 11.29 18.88 -11.00
N ILE A 258 10.61 18.20 -10.08
CA ILE A 258 11.18 17.74 -8.80
C ILE A 258 11.79 16.33 -8.85
N GLY A 259 11.46 15.48 -9.83
CA GLY A 259 12.01 14.13 -9.85
C GLY A 259 11.44 13.19 -10.89
N VAL A 260 11.49 11.89 -10.57
CA VAL A 260 11.05 10.80 -11.45
C VAL A 260 10.44 9.64 -10.68
N LYS A 261 9.51 8.93 -11.31
CA LYS A 261 9.22 7.53 -10.99
C LYS A 261 10.21 6.62 -11.72
N PHE A 262 10.58 5.51 -11.10
CA PHE A 262 11.45 4.52 -11.70
C PHE A 262 10.96 3.09 -11.47
N VAL A 263 11.53 2.16 -12.25
CA VAL A 263 11.65 0.74 -11.86
C VAL A 263 13.12 0.39 -11.69
N ALA A 264 13.48 -0.17 -10.55
CA ALA A 264 14.83 -0.59 -10.19
C ALA A 264 15.00 -2.11 -10.30
N ASN A 265 16.22 -2.55 -10.65
CA ASN A 265 16.71 -3.89 -10.31
C ASN A 265 17.88 -3.73 -9.33
N VAL A 266 17.83 -4.45 -8.21
CA VAL A 266 18.96 -4.57 -7.27
C VAL A 266 19.70 -5.89 -7.51
N ARG A 267 21.03 -5.89 -7.37
CA ARG A 267 21.89 -7.08 -7.50
C ARG A 267 23.08 -6.99 -6.55
N GLY A 268 23.45 -8.08 -5.87
CA GLY A 268 24.62 -8.13 -4.99
C GLY A 268 25.09 -9.55 -4.72
N LYS A 269 26.24 -9.70 -4.03
CA LYS A 269 26.80 -11.04 -3.69
C LYS A 269 26.07 -11.72 -2.52
N ALA A 270 25.63 -10.96 -1.52
CA ALA A 270 24.80 -11.45 -0.41
C ALA A 270 23.29 -11.35 -0.71
N ALA A 271 22.91 -10.60 -1.76
CA ALA A 271 21.53 -10.45 -2.18
C ALA A 271 21.03 -11.72 -2.90
N SER A 272 20.64 -12.72 -2.12
CA SER A 272 19.95 -13.95 -2.56
C SER A 272 18.66 -13.67 -3.34
N ASN A 273 18.05 -12.51 -3.14
CA ASN A 273 16.83 -12.05 -3.79
C ASN A 273 17.10 -10.74 -4.56
N GLY A 274 17.37 -10.84 -5.86
CA GLY A 274 17.59 -9.69 -6.73
C GLY A 274 16.29 -8.99 -7.12
N ARG A 275 15.57 -8.43 -6.14
CA ARG A 275 14.23 -7.83 -6.30
C ARG A 275 14.17 -6.75 -7.39
N THR A 276 12.97 -6.62 -7.94
CA THR A 276 12.59 -5.59 -8.90
C THR A 276 11.52 -4.73 -8.23
N ARG A 277 11.70 -3.41 -8.21
CA ARG A 277 10.84 -2.49 -7.43
C ARG A 277 10.50 -1.23 -8.19
N SER A 278 9.33 -0.66 -7.95
CA SER A 278 8.94 0.69 -8.37
C SER A 278 8.94 1.65 -7.19
N GLY A 279 9.25 2.92 -7.45
CA GLY A 279 9.28 3.98 -6.45
C GLY A 279 9.75 5.31 -7.06
N TYR A 280 9.97 6.31 -6.21
CA TYR A 280 10.38 7.64 -6.60
C TYR A 280 11.86 7.93 -6.33
N MET A 281 12.41 8.81 -7.17
CA MET A 281 13.63 9.56 -6.90
C MET A 281 13.28 11.05 -7.02
N LEU A 282 13.19 11.75 -5.88
CA LEU A 282 12.78 13.15 -5.81
C LEU A 282 13.90 14.01 -5.23
N MET A 283 14.05 15.22 -5.75
CA MET A 283 14.92 16.26 -5.22
C MET A 283 14.33 16.79 -3.92
N GLN A 284 15.13 16.83 -2.85
CA GLN A 284 14.74 17.51 -1.61
C GLN A 284 14.70 19.02 -1.88
N GLN A 285 13.52 19.61 -1.75
CA GLN A 285 13.35 21.07 -1.72
C GLN A 285 13.68 21.60 -0.31
N ASP A 286 14.01 22.89 -0.20
CA ASP A 286 14.10 23.61 1.08
C ASP A 286 12.68 23.88 1.63
N THR A 287 12.01 22.79 1.99
CA THR A 287 10.66 22.74 2.54
C THR A 287 10.65 21.74 3.70
N ARG A 288 9.78 21.99 4.68
CA ARG A 288 9.61 21.13 5.86
C ARG A 288 8.13 21.14 6.27
N PHE A 289 7.69 20.17 7.07
CA PHE A 289 6.35 20.28 7.64
C PHE A 289 6.30 21.46 8.62
N THR A 290 5.20 22.21 8.52
CA THR A 290 4.79 23.28 9.43
C THR A 290 3.32 23.05 9.74
N PRO A 291 2.78 23.60 10.85
CA PRO A 291 1.36 23.53 11.11
C PRO A 291 0.54 23.94 9.88
N GLU A 292 0.90 25.04 9.21
CA GLU A 292 0.14 25.61 8.09
C GLU A 292 0.14 24.76 6.80
N ASN A 293 1.11 23.85 6.63
CA ASN A 293 1.23 23.05 5.40
C ASN A 293 0.94 21.55 5.57
N VAL A 294 1.02 21.03 6.80
CA VAL A 294 0.49 19.70 7.12
C VAL A 294 -1.04 19.75 7.17
N VAL A 295 -1.59 20.87 7.66
CA VAL A 295 -3.01 21.23 7.68
C VAL A 295 -3.56 21.32 6.24
N GLY A 296 -4.19 20.25 5.77
CA GLY A 296 -4.96 20.19 4.53
C GLY A 296 -5.73 18.88 4.33
N ASN A 297 -6.70 18.89 3.44
CA ASN A 297 -7.52 17.72 3.09
C ASN A 297 -6.74 16.83 2.11
N TRP A 298 -5.75 16.08 2.59
CA TRP A 298 -4.87 15.33 1.70
C TRP A 298 -5.41 13.92 1.45
N SER A 299 -5.76 13.64 0.21
CA SER A 299 -6.18 12.31 -0.25
C SER A 299 -5.01 11.57 -0.89
N ARG A 300 -4.91 10.26 -0.66
CA ARG A 300 -4.04 9.37 -1.43
C ARG A 300 -4.88 8.20 -1.97
N PRO A 301 -4.37 7.45 -2.95
CA PRO A 301 -4.90 6.12 -3.20
C PRO A 301 -4.85 5.30 -1.91
N PHE A 302 -5.97 4.67 -1.56
CA PHE A 302 -6.11 3.75 -0.42
C PHE A 302 -5.75 4.36 0.95
N GLY A 303 -6.14 5.63 1.17
CA GLY A 303 -6.07 6.25 2.48
C GLY A 303 -6.39 7.74 2.45
N GLN A 304 -6.83 8.28 3.59
CA GLN A 304 -7.03 9.71 3.77
C GLN A 304 -6.13 10.27 4.88
N TYR A 305 -5.74 11.54 4.71
CA TYR A 305 -5.12 12.38 5.72
C TYR A 305 -6.22 13.35 6.12
N ASP A 306 -6.65 13.27 7.38
CA ASP A 306 -7.79 14.03 7.86
C ASP A 306 -7.49 14.68 9.23
N TYR A 307 -8.44 15.45 9.73
CA TYR A 307 -8.28 16.30 10.91
C TYR A 307 -8.42 15.53 12.23
N TYR A 308 -7.73 16.02 13.27
CA TYR A 308 -8.00 15.67 14.66
C TYR A 308 -8.60 16.85 15.45
N ALA A 309 -9.07 16.59 16.67
CA ALA A 309 -9.83 17.55 17.49
C ALA A 309 -9.00 18.77 17.95
N ASP A 310 -7.68 18.70 17.82
CA ASP A 310 -6.69 19.75 18.06
C ASP A 310 -6.51 20.73 16.88
N GLN A 311 -7.31 20.58 15.82
CA GLN A 311 -7.29 21.38 14.59
C GLN A 311 -6.08 21.14 13.67
N ILE A 312 -5.30 20.07 13.88
CA ILE A 312 -4.15 19.74 13.03
C ILE A 312 -4.38 18.42 12.30
N HIS A 313 -3.88 18.34 11.07
CA HIS A 313 -4.16 17.25 10.15
C HIS A 313 -2.94 16.37 10.02
N VAL A 314 -3.14 15.06 10.11
CA VAL A 314 -2.07 14.07 10.13
C VAL A 314 -2.55 12.82 9.37
N PRO A 315 -1.68 12.10 8.63
CA PRO A 315 -2.05 10.84 8.00
C PRO A 315 -2.84 9.89 8.90
N ASN A 316 -3.79 9.20 8.27
CA ASN A 316 -4.34 7.91 8.68
C ASN A 316 -5.55 7.92 9.64
N ILE A 317 -6.76 7.89 9.06
CA ILE A 317 -8.06 7.65 9.74
C ILE A 317 -8.05 6.34 10.58
N VAL A 318 -7.25 5.34 10.19
CA VAL A 318 -7.25 3.99 10.76
C VAL A 318 -6.64 3.91 12.19
N HIS A 319 -6.02 4.99 12.68
CA HIS A 319 -5.47 5.03 14.04
C HIS A 319 -6.18 6.07 14.92
N PRO A 320 -7.37 5.73 15.46
CA PRO A 320 -8.22 6.59 16.29
C PRO A 320 -7.66 6.83 17.69
N ALA A 321 -6.34 6.75 17.86
CA ALA A 321 -5.63 7.16 19.05
C ALA A 321 -4.14 7.33 18.74
N SER A 322 -3.68 8.56 18.51
CA SER A 322 -2.25 8.86 18.44
C SER A 322 -1.98 10.31 18.84
N LYS A 323 -0.91 10.54 19.60
CA LYS A 323 -0.34 11.88 19.77
C LYS A 323 0.48 12.21 18.53
N TRP A 324 0.46 13.44 18.05
CA TRP A 324 1.39 13.90 17.01
C TRP A 324 2.24 15.07 17.52
N THR A 325 3.40 15.26 16.91
CA THR A 325 4.27 16.43 17.11
C THR A 325 4.95 16.80 15.80
N ILE A 326 5.37 18.07 15.66
CA ILE A 326 6.27 18.51 14.59
C ILE A 326 7.55 19.00 15.27
N SER A 327 8.69 18.42 14.92
CA SER A 327 10.00 18.88 15.42
C SER A 327 10.37 20.27 14.89
N ASP A 328 11.35 20.94 15.51
CA ASP A 328 11.94 22.18 14.99
C ASP A 328 12.47 22.05 13.55
N THR A 329 12.86 20.83 13.16
CA THR A 329 13.32 20.48 11.80
C THR A 329 12.17 20.18 10.83
N GLY A 330 10.91 20.26 11.27
CA GLY A 330 9.71 19.99 10.48
C GLY A 330 9.54 18.51 10.11
N VAL A 331 9.94 17.61 11.00
CA VAL A 331 9.60 16.19 10.97
C VAL A 331 8.30 16.01 11.75
N LEU A 332 7.27 15.49 11.09
CA LEU A 332 6.01 15.14 11.72
C LEU A 332 6.12 13.71 12.29
N LEU A 333 5.87 13.57 13.58
CA LEU A 333 5.84 12.30 14.31
C LEU A 333 4.41 12.02 14.75
N ARG A 334 4.02 10.74 14.79
CA ARG A 334 2.72 10.28 15.29
C ARG A 334 2.88 9.00 16.09
N ASP A 335 2.69 9.09 17.39
CA ASP A 335 2.89 8.04 18.38
C ASP A 335 1.57 7.34 18.72
N LYS A 336 1.49 6.04 18.44
CA LYS A 336 0.39 5.17 18.88
C LYS A 336 0.73 4.63 20.27
N ILE A 337 0.05 5.15 21.28
CA ILE A 337 0.15 4.65 22.66
C ILE A 337 -0.92 3.57 22.87
N VAL A 338 -0.57 2.47 23.53
CA VAL A 338 -1.48 1.35 23.79
C VAL A 338 -1.49 1.04 25.28
N HIS A 339 -2.69 0.97 25.87
CA HIS A 339 -2.91 0.41 27.20
C HIS A 339 -3.24 -1.10 27.06
N PRO A 340 -2.58 -2.01 27.81
CA PRO A 340 -2.79 -3.46 27.67
C PRO A 340 -4.25 -3.91 27.73
N GLU A 341 -5.09 -3.26 28.55
CA GLU A 341 -6.51 -3.63 28.71
C GLU A 341 -7.50 -2.81 27.86
N LEU A 342 -7.11 -1.62 27.37
CA LEU A 342 -8.02 -0.69 26.67
C LEU A 342 -7.73 -0.56 25.17
N GLY A 343 -6.61 -1.11 24.72
CA GLY A 343 -6.10 -0.95 23.36
C GLY A 343 -5.48 0.44 23.15
N PRO A 344 -5.52 0.97 21.91
CA PRO A 344 -4.98 2.29 21.60
C PRO A 344 -5.67 3.42 22.40
N VAL A 345 -4.88 4.29 23.00
CA VAL A 345 -5.28 5.48 23.78
C VAL A 345 -4.42 6.69 23.42
N VAL A 346 -4.93 7.92 23.56
CA VAL A 346 -4.15 9.13 23.21
C VAL A 346 -3.36 9.67 24.39
N GLU A 347 -4.00 9.74 25.54
CA GLU A 347 -3.34 9.95 26.82
C GLU A 347 -3.45 8.64 27.61
N CYS A 348 -2.37 8.25 28.29
CA CYS A 348 -2.43 7.09 29.15
C CYS A 348 -3.22 7.43 30.42
N PRO A 349 -4.26 6.67 30.80
CA PRO A 349 -5.02 6.94 32.01
C PRO A 349 -4.23 6.63 33.30
N ASP A 350 -3.14 5.87 33.20
CA ASP A 350 -2.27 5.50 34.30
C ASP A 350 -0.79 5.35 33.85
N THR A 351 -0.06 4.36 34.37
CA THR A 351 1.36 4.09 34.03
C THR A 351 1.56 2.76 33.29
N GLN A 352 0.51 2.10 32.81
CA GLN A 352 0.61 0.79 32.15
C GLN A 352 0.79 0.86 30.63
N CYS A 353 0.56 2.01 30.01
CA CYS A 353 0.67 2.12 28.57
C CYS A 353 2.12 2.10 28.07
N TYR A 354 2.28 1.66 26.83
CA TYR A 354 3.54 1.63 26.11
C TYR A 354 3.38 2.27 24.73
N LEU A 355 4.51 2.68 24.14
CA LEU A 355 4.58 3.10 22.75
C LEU A 355 4.55 1.84 21.88
N SER A 356 3.51 1.69 21.06
CA SER A 356 3.34 0.57 20.13
C SER A 356 4.06 0.85 18.81
N CYS A 357 3.87 2.06 18.26
CA CYS A 357 4.58 2.51 17.06
C CYS A 357 4.64 4.05 16.93
N THR A 358 5.62 4.53 16.17
CA THR A 358 5.77 5.93 15.75
C THR A 358 5.82 6.02 14.23
N PHE A 359 4.85 6.70 13.62
CA PHE A 359 4.91 7.06 12.21
C PHE A 359 5.72 8.34 12.04
N ILE A 360 6.75 8.29 11.17
CA ILE A 360 7.65 9.42 10.92
C ILE A 360 7.38 9.95 9.51
N ARG A 361 7.21 11.26 9.35
CA ARG A 361 6.91 11.91 8.07
C ARG A 361 7.84 13.11 7.85
N LYS A 362 8.52 13.15 6.70
CA LYS A 362 9.45 14.24 6.33
C LYS A 362 9.09 14.78 4.95
N LEU A 363 8.78 16.08 4.86
CA LEU A 363 8.42 16.70 3.58
C LEU A 363 9.64 16.75 2.65
N ILE A 364 9.46 16.28 1.41
CA ILE A 364 10.51 16.29 0.38
C ILE A 364 10.26 17.46 -0.58
N ALA A 365 9.01 17.60 -1.03
CA ALA A 365 8.60 18.65 -1.96
C ALA A 365 7.08 18.94 -1.84
N LYS A 366 6.68 20.13 -2.27
CA LYS A 366 5.28 20.48 -2.55
C LYS A 366 5.19 21.09 -3.94
N VAL A 367 4.34 20.51 -4.81
CA VAL A 367 4.09 21.04 -6.16
C VAL A 367 2.60 21.24 -6.33
N GLY A 368 2.19 22.51 -6.41
CA GLY A 368 0.78 22.90 -6.37
C GLY A 368 0.05 22.27 -5.19
N ASP A 369 -0.98 21.50 -5.52
CA ASP A 369 -1.86 20.78 -4.60
C ASP A 369 -1.39 19.35 -4.27
N THR A 370 -0.12 19.00 -4.54
CA THR A 370 0.45 17.68 -4.20
C THR A 370 1.62 17.81 -3.22
N LEU A 371 1.54 17.09 -2.10
CA LEU A 371 2.67 16.83 -1.20
C LEU A 371 3.41 15.56 -1.61
N TYR A 372 4.73 15.60 -1.49
CA TYR A 372 5.64 14.46 -1.62
C TYR A 372 6.47 14.37 -0.35
N PHE A 373 6.41 13.24 0.36
CA PHE A 373 7.04 13.10 1.67
C PHE A 373 7.56 11.68 1.90
N GLU A 374 8.67 11.57 2.62
CA GLU A 374 9.18 10.32 3.15
C GLU A 374 8.27 9.88 4.31
N SER A 375 7.91 8.61 4.31
CA SER A 375 7.01 7.97 5.25
C SER A 375 7.68 6.74 5.83
N ALA A 376 8.09 6.83 7.09
CA ALA A 376 8.69 5.73 7.84
C ALA A 376 7.83 5.27 9.02
N LEU A 377 8.20 4.14 9.61
CA LEU A 377 7.57 3.54 10.77
C LEU A 377 8.64 2.96 11.70
N ASP A 378 8.62 3.36 12.96
CA ASP A 378 9.16 2.57 14.07
C ASP A 378 7.98 1.81 14.69
N SER A 379 8.08 0.49 14.90
CA SER A 379 6.98 -0.30 15.50
C SER A 379 7.50 -1.54 16.20
N GLU A 380 6.76 -1.96 17.22
CA GLU A 380 6.94 -3.26 17.86
C GLU A 380 6.72 -4.42 16.87
N PHE A 381 7.38 -5.54 17.14
CA PHE A 381 7.27 -6.81 16.40
C PHE A 381 6.18 -7.75 16.95
N TYR A 382 5.85 -7.56 18.22
CA TYR A 382 4.81 -8.26 18.99
C TYR A 382 4.44 -7.34 20.16
N ASP A 383 3.25 -7.51 20.74
CA ASP A 383 2.75 -6.67 21.83
C ASP A 383 3.78 -6.52 22.97
N GLN A 384 4.14 -5.27 23.30
CA GLN A 384 5.15 -4.89 24.30
C GLN A 384 6.58 -5.33 23.95
N GLY A 385 6.85 -5.63 22.67
CA GLY A 385 8.17 -5.96 22.14
C GLY A 385 9.07 -4.74 21.89
N PRO A 386 10.27 -4.95 21.32
CA PRO A 386 11.16 -3.86 20.96
C PRO A 386 10.58 -3.03 19.81
N VAL A 387 10.42 -1.72 20.02
CA VAL A 387 10.06 -0.78 18.96
C VAL A 387 11.29 -0.49 18.11
N LEU A 388 11.25 -0.92 16.85
CA LEU A 388 12.38 -0.87 15.93
C LEU A 388 11.97 -0.28 14.58
N TYR A 389 12.94 0.30 13.88
CA TYR A 389 12.72 0.88 12.56
C TYR A 389 12.34 -0.18 11.53
N GLN A 390 11.14 -0.07 10.96
CA GLN A 390 10.61 -1.05 10.01
C GLN A 390 10.82 -0.65 8.54
N GLY A 391 11.33 0.54 8.25
CA GLY A 391 11.61 1.02 6.90
C GLY A 391 10.92 2.33 6.54
N SER A 392 11.09 2.77 5.29
CA SER A 392 10.42 3.95 4.74
C SER A 392 10.19 3.88 3.24
N THR A 393 9.22 4.66 2.75
CA THR A 393 9.04 4.95 1.33
C THR A 393 8.59 6.38 1.11
N ILE A 394 8.74 6.89 -0.11
CA ILE A 394 8.16 8.16 -0.56
C ILE A 394 6.69 7.92 -0.89
N LEU A 395 5.83 8.75 -0.31
CA LEU A 395 4.40 8.76 -0.59
C LEU A 395 3.98 10.12 -1.18
N THR A 396 2.82 10.11 -1.84
CA THR A 396 2.18 11.31 -2.36
C THR A 396 0.80 11.50 -1.73
N ALA A 397 0.37 12.75 -1.58
CA ALA A 397 -0.99 13.07 -1.19
C ALA A 397 -1.46 14.36 -1.88
N LYS A 398 -2.68 14.35 -2.43
CA LYS A 398 -3.28 15.45 -3.19
C LYS A 398 -4.38 16.13 -2.39
N TYR A 399 -4.36 17.46 -2.35
CA TYR A 399 -5.40 18.25 -1.71
C TYR A 399 -6.75 18.05 -2.41
N LYS A 400 -7.84 18.03 -1.64
CA LYS A 400 -9.23 18.07 -2.12
C LYS A 400 -9.98 19.20 -1.41
N GLU A 401 -10.70 20.03 -2.16
CA GLU A 401 -11.53 21.09 -1.55
C GLU A 401 -12.65 20.52 -0.65
N GLN A 402 -13.17 19.34 -0.98
CA GLN A 402 -14.18 18.65 -0.17
C GLN A 402 -13.51 17.93 1.02
N ASN A 403 -14.12 18.05 2.20
CA ASN A 403 -13.67 17.34 3.41
C ASN A 403 -14.30 15.94 3.45
N GLY A 404 -13.51 14.92 3.79
CA GLY A 404 -14.00 13.60 4.21
C GLY A 404 -14.21 12.54 3.13
N VAL A 405 -15.13 11.62 3.40
CA VAL A 405 -15.50 10.48 2.55
C VAL A 405 -16.86 10.68 1.90
N GLU A 406 -16.92 10.47 0.58
CA GLU A 406 -18.17 10.44 -0.20
C GLU A 406 -18.81 9.03 -0.20
N GLN A 407 -18.02 8.00 0.12
CA GLN A 407 -18.41 6.59 0.12
C GLN A 407 -17.59 5.78 1.11
N PHE A 408 -18.09 4.61 1.51
CA PHE A 408 -17.31 3.61 2.22
C PHE A 408 -16.25 2.99 1.31
N ASP A 409 -15.09 2.70 1.88
CA ASP A 409 -13.94 2.06 1.22
C ASP A 409 -13.15 1.27 2.27
N LEU A 410 -12.68 0.07 1.90
CA LEU A 410 -11.97 -0.81 2.83
C LEU A 410 -10.69 -0.16 3.38
N GLY A 411 -10.02 0.69 2.59
CA GLY A 411 -8.81 1.41 2.98
C GLY A 411 -8.99 2.45 4.10
N TRP A 412 -10.21 2.67 4.59
CA TRP A 412 -10.45 3.40 5.85
C TRP A 412 -11.41 2.69 6.82
N VAL A 413 -12.26 1.78 6.34
CA VAL A 413 -13.16 0.97 7.20
C VAL A 413 -12.41 -0.12 7.96
N ASP A 414 -11.39 -0.74 7.36
CA ASP A 414 -10.60 -1.78 8.02
C ASP A 414 -9.86 -1.19 9.24
N TYR A 415 -9.97 -1.87 10.39
CA TYR A 415 -9.50 -1.41 11.72
C TYR A 415 -10.20 -0.15 12.29
N ALA A 416 -11.29 0.32 11.68
CA ALA A 416 -12.07 1.45 12.21
C ALA A 416 -12.77 1.12 13.54
N ARG A 417 -12.93 2.14 14.39
CA ARG A 417 -13.67 2.07 15.66
C ARG A 417 -14.75 3.16 15.66
N MET A 418 -16.00 2.78 15.45
CA MET A 418 -17.12 3.72 15.27
C MET A 418 -18.26 3.40 16.22
N GLN A 419 -18.77 4.40 16.94
CA GLN A 419 -20.00 4.26 17.73
C GLN A 419 -21.20 4.41 16.80
N LEU A 420 -21.90 3.31 16.51
CA LEU A 420 -23.19 3.37 15.83
C LEU A 420 -24.23 3.94 16.80
N ASN A 421 -24.88 5.03 16.40
CA ASN A 421 -25.98 5.68 17.09
C ASN A 421 -27.25 5.55 16.24
N ASP A 422 -28.24 4.82 16.74
CA ASP A 422 -29.54 4.60 16.10
C ASP A 422 -30.63 5.60 16.58
N GLY A 423 -30.28 6.48 17.53
CA GLY A 423 -31.17 7.47 18.15
C GLY A 423 -31.62 7.11 19.58
N ASP A 424 -31.78 5.82 19.89
CA ASP A 424 -32.19 5.30 21.21
C ASP A 424 -31.05 4.55 21.93
N SER A 425 -30.05 4.07 21.18
CA SER A 425 -28.92 3.29 21.66
C SER A 425 -27.60 3.71 21.00
N GLN A 426 -26.49 3.42 21.70
CA GLN A 426 -25.14 3.57 21.17
C GLN A 426 -24.39 2.24 21.35
N SER A 427 -23.76 1.76 20.29
CA SER A 427 -22.94 0.54 20.27
C SER A 427 -21.59 0.83 19.63
N LEU A 428 -20.49 0.43 20.25
CA LEU A 428 -19.16 0.59 19.63
C LEU A 428 -18.92 -0.58 18.67
N LEU A 429 -18.89 -0.30 17.37
CA LEU A 429 -18.49 -1.27 16.36
C LEU A 429 -16.99 -1.18 16.08
N LEU A 430 -16.33 -2.34 16.05
CA LEU A 430 -14.92 -2.51 15.78
C LEU A 430 -14.78 -3.38 14.52
N PHE A 431 -14.24 -2.81 13.44
CA PHE A 431 -14.12 -3.46 12.13
C PHE A 431 -12.72 -4.05 12.00
N PHE A 432 -12.58 -5.33 11.70
CA PHE A 432 -11.28 -5.97 11.51
C PHE A 432 -11.30 -6.94 10.33
N PRO A 433 -10.29 -6.91 9.44
CA PRO A 433 -9.93 -8.10 8.70
C PRO A 433 -9.27 -9.10 9.67
N ASP A 434 -9.79 -10.31 9.64
CA ASP A 434 -9.34 -11.52 10.34
C ASP A 434 -9.12 -12.62 9.27
N PHE A 435 -8.60 -13.78 9.64
CA PHE A 435 -8.42 -14.90 8.72
C PHE A 435 -9.00 -16.17 9.32
N ASP A 436 -9.75 -16.93 8.51
CA ASP A 436 -10.21 -18.25 8.93
C ASP A 436 -9.04 -19.27 9.01
N PRO A 437 -9.21 -20.42 9.66
CA PRO A 437 -8.17 -21.45 9.73
C PRO A 437 -7.71 -21.98 8.37
N GLU A 438 -8.50 -21.76 7.32
CA GLU A 438 -8.24 -22.10 5.93
C GLU A 438 -7.51 -21.00 5.14
N GLY A 439 -7.23 -19.84 5.76
CA GLY A 439 -6.47 -18.72 5.19
C GLY A 439 -7.32 -17.65 4.48
N ASN A 440 -8.64 -17.79 4.42
CA ASN A 440 -9.51 -16.82 3.76
C ASN A 440 -9.69 -15.58 4.63
N GLU A 441 -9.59 -14.39 4.01
CA GLU A 441 -9.84 -13.11 4.68
C GLU A 441 -11.33 -13.01 5.09
N LEU A 442 -11.58 -12.98 6.39
CA LEU A 442 -12.88 -12.72 6.99
C LEU A 442 -12.92 -11.27 7.49
N ARG A 443 -13.83 -10.46 6.97
CA ARG A 443 -14.08 -9.11 7.50
C ARG A 443 -15.11 -9.18 8.61
N ILE A 444 -14.66 -9.07 9.86
CA ILE A 444 -15.47 -9.25 11.08
C ILE A 444 -15.78 -7.91 11.74
N VAL A 445 -17.02 -7.75 12.21
CA VAL A 445 -17.41 -6.67 13.12
C VAL A 445 -17.56 -7.25 14.53
N TYR A 446 -16.92 -6.63 15.53
CA TYR A 446 -17.20 -6.87 16.94
C TYR A 446 -18.02 -5.71 17.53
N GLN A 447 -18.85 -6.00 18.53
CA GLN A 447 -19.62 -5.01 19.28
C GLN A 447 -19.06 -4.84 20.70
N ASP A 448 -18.75 -3.61 21.07
CA ASP A 448 -18.23 -3.12 22.35
C ASP A 448 -16.85 -3.63 22.80
N SER A 449 -16.50 -4.88 22.51
CA SER A 449 -15.19 -5.47 22.84
C SER A 449 -14.69 -6.48 21.80
N PRO A 450 -13.37 -6.61 21.60
CA PRO A 450 -12.80 -7.67 20.76
C PRO A 450 -13.26 -9.06 21.21
N GLY A 451 -13.67 -9.90 20.25
CA GLY A 451 -14.20 -11.24 20.51
C GLY A 451 -15.72 -11.32 20.74
N ASN A 452 -16.42 -10.20 20.98
CA ASN A 452 -17.88 -10.16 20.96
C ASN A 452 -18.37 -9.96 19.51
N VAL A 453 -18.41 -11.04 18.73
CA VAL A 453 -18.73 -11.02 17.29
C VAL A 453 -20.16 -10.51 17.07
N TYR A 454 -20.27 -9.38 16.35
CA TYR A 454 -21.52 -8.77 15.92
C TYR A 454 -21.97 -9.35 14.56
N GLY A 455 -21.04 -9.56 13.64
CA GLY A 455 -21.32 -10.07 12.30
C GLY A 455 -20.08 -10.00 11.40
N SER A 456 -20.28 -10.07 10.08
CA SER A 456 -19.26 -9.76 9.09
C SER A 456 -19.59 -8.46 8.34
N TYR A 457 -18.61 -7.87 7.65
CA TYR A 457 -18.82 -6.69 6.81
C TYR A 457 -18.19 -6.83 5.43
N GLN A 458 -18.69 -6.04 4.49
CA GLN A 458 -18.09 -5.85 3.16
C GLN A 458 -18.45 -4.45 2.65
N VAL A 459 -17.67 -3.94 1.71
CA VAL A 459 -18.01 -2.71 0.98
C VAL A 459 -18.40 -3.08 -0.45
N VAL A 460 -19.60 -2.68 -0.86
CA VAL A 460 -20.15 -2.93 -2.21
C VAL A 460 -20.67 -1.62 -2.75
N ASP A 461 -20.24 -1.22 -3.95
CA ASP A 461 -20.62 0.03 -4.63
C ASP A 461 -20.58 1.28 -3.72
N GLY A 462 -19.55 1.36 -2.88
CA GLY A 462 -19.34 2.49 -1.95
C GLY A 462 -20.22 2.47 -0.69
N LYS A 463 -20.96 1.38 -0.44
CA LYS A 463 -21.85 1.20 0.72
C LYS A 463 -21.28 0.16 1.67
N LEU A 464 -21.43 0.38 2.97
CA LEU A 464 -21.04 -0.60 3.98
C LEU A 464 -22.19 -1.59 4.19
N HIS A 465 -21.95 -2.87 3.94
CA HIS A 465 -22.88 -3.94 4.22
C HIS A 465 -22.42 -4.65 5.50
N ILE A 466 -23.28 -4.79 6.50
CA ILE A 466 -23.04 -5.61 7.70
C ILE A 466 -24.01 -6.79 7.67
N ILE A 467 -23.48 -8.00 7.79
CA ILE A 467 -24.21 -9.26 7.65
C ILE A 467 -24.34 -9.91 9.03
N GLN A 468 -25.58 -10.13 9.47
CA GLN A 468 -25.93 -10.73 10.76
C GLN A 468 -27.04 -11.76 10.56
N ALA A 469 -26.83 -13.01 11.01
CA ALA A 469 -27.86 -14.07 10.99
C ALA A 469 -28.63 -14.17 9.65
N GLU A 470 -27.88 -14.21 8.54
CA GLU A 470 -28.39 -14.26 7.15
C GLU A 470 -29.15 -13.00 6.66
N GLN A 471 -29.21 -11.94 7.47
CA GLN A 471 -29.72 -10.63 7.06
C GLN A 471 -28.57 -9.66 6.79
N THR A 472 -28.67 -8.93 5.67
CA THR A 472 -27.70 -7.89 5.29
C THR A 472 -28.31 -6.52 5.52
N GLN A 473 -27.70 -5.74 6.41
CA GLN A 473 -27.99 -4.32 6.59
C GLN A 473 -27.04 -3.50 5.72
N VAL A 474 -27.57 -2.58 4.95
CA VAL A 474 -26.82 -1.68 4.07
C VAL A 474 -26.82 -0.29 4.68
N TYR A 475 -25.63 0.30 4.77
CA TYR A 475 -25.39 1.65 5.26
C TYR A 475 -24.88 2.50 4.10
N GLU A 476 -25.75 3.38 3.60
CA GLU A 476 -25.42 4.33 2.54
C GLU A 476 -25.01 5.68 3.15
N LEU A 477 -23.84 6.20 2.79
CA LEU A 477 -23.36 7.50 3.27
C LEU A 477 -24.25 8.63 2.75
N GLN A 478 -24.71 9.52 3.64
CA GLN A 478 -25.56 10.67 3.29
C GLN A 478 -24.83 12.00 3.51
N GLU A 479 -24.07 12.10 4.61
CA GLU A 479 -23.29 13.28 4.97
C GLU A 479 -22.09 12.84 5.81
N PHE A 480 -20.91 13.38 5.52
CA PHE A 480 -19.75 13.23 6.39
C PHE A 480 -19.48 14.53 7.15
N ASN A 481 -19.21 14.41 8.44
CA ASN A 481 -18.43 15.41 9.18
C ASN A 481 -17.47 14.69 10.16
N ARG A 482 -16.62 15.47 10.84
CA ARG A 482 -15.50 14.93 11.65
C ARG A 482 -15.92 14.25 12.95
N GLU A 483 -17.14 14.52 13.42
CA GLU A 483 -17.68 13.88 14.61
C GLU A 483 -18.47 12.62 14.23
N GLN A 484 -19.08 12.62 13.04
CA GLN A 484 -19.94 11.53 12.59
C GLN A 484 -20.12 11.45 11.06
N ILE A 485 -20.30 10.22 10.59
CA ILE A 485 -20.91 9.92 9.29
C ILE A 485 -22.42 9.74 9.52
N LYS A 486 -23.25 10.57 8.88
CA LYS A 486 -24.69 10.29 8.76
C LYS A 486 -24.90 9.27 7.66
N VAL A 487 -25.66 8.24 7.97
CA VAL A 487 -25.91 7.11 7.09
C VAL A 487 -27.39 6.78 7.04
N CYS A 488 -27.81 6.25 5.91
CA CYS A 488 -29.11 5.66 5.73
C CYS A 488 -28.98 4.15 5.86
N GLN A 489 -29.56 3.57 6.92
CA GLN A 489 -29.59 2.13 7.14
C GLN A 489 -30.88 1.54 6.56
N TYR A 490 -30.76 0.50 5.72
CA TYR A 490 -31.89 -0.25 5.19
C TYR A 490 -31.49 -1.72 4.97
N LEU A 491 -32.45 -2.63 4.73
CA LEU A 491 -32.14 -4.03 4.42
C LEU A 491 -31.74 -4.19 2.95
N ASP A 492 -30.89 -5.17 2.64
CA ASP A 492 -30.50 -5.44 1.26
C ASP A 492 -31.72 -5.69 0.34
N GLY A 493 -31.62 -5.17 -0.89
CA GLY A 493 -32.74 -5.04 -1.83
C GLY A 493 -33.73 -3.88 -1.57
N GLN A 494 -33.54 -3.08 -0.51
CA GLN A 494 -34.28 -1.83 -0.27
C GLN A 494 -33.48 -0.60 -0.71
N THR A 495 -34.00 0.60 -0.42
CA THR A 495 -33.37 1.90 -0.71
C THR A 495 -33.44 2.83 0.49
N CYS A 496 -32.66 3.91 0.50
CA CYS A 496 -32.66 4.89 1.59
C CYS A 496 -34.05 5.49 1.89
N GLU A 497 -34.94 5.66 0.89
CA GLU A 497 -36.31 6.14 1.10
C GLU A 497 -37.15 5.24 2.03
N GLN A 498 -36.73 3.99 2.20
CA GLN A 498 -37.39 2.97 3.04
C GLN A 498 -36.60 2.70 4.35
N GLY A 499 -35.46 3.37 4.52
CA GLY A 499 -34.53 3.16 5.63
C GLY A 499 -34.72 4.11 6.81
N SER A 500 -33.83 3.92 7.79
CA SER A 500 -33.70 4.79 8.97
C SER A 500 -32.42 5.62 8.87
N GLN A 501 -32.48 6.88 9.29
CA GLN A 501 -31.29 7.72 9.43
C GLN A 501 -30.56 7.36 10.73
N MET A 502 -29.27 7.06 10.62
CA MET A 502 -28.38 6.74 11.74
C MET A 502 -27.10 7.55 11.66
N SER A 503 -26.22 7.43 12.65
CA SER A 503 -24.90 8.05 12.59
C SER A 503 -23.81 7.16 13.18
N PHE A 504 -22.72 6.97 12.42
CA PHE A 504 -21.48 6.43 12.95
C PHE A 504 -20.67 7.59 13.54
N MET A 505 -20.61 7.69 14.86
CA MET A 505 -19.77 8.66 15.55
C MET A 505 -18.33 8.15 15.67
N PHE A 506 -17.36 9.01 15.43
CA PHE A 506 -15.94 8.67 15.49
C PHE A 506 -15.42 8.74 16.93
N ASN A 507 -15.12 7.58 17.53
CA ASN A 507 -14.59 7.49 18.89
C ASN A 507 -13.06 7.66 18.91
N ASN A 508 -12.59 8.79 18.36
CA ASN A 508 -11.18 9.00 18.02
C ASN A 508 -10.32 9.56 19.17
N ASN A 509 -10.94 9.87 20.33
CA ASN A 509 -10.31 10.30 21.60
C ASN A 509 -9.09 11.22 21.47
N ALA A 510 -9.06 12.07 20.44
CA ALA A 510 -7.90 12.86 20.06
C ALA A 510 -7.67 13.94 21.11
N GLY A 511 -6.76 13.66 22.03
CA GLY A 511 -6.35 14.55 23.11
C GLY A 511 -5.89 15.90 22.58
N PRO A 512 -6.00 16.96 23.40
CA PRO A 512 -5.64 18.31 22.99
C PRO A 512 -4.13 18.43 22.73
N LEU A 513 -3.77 19.36 21.83
CA LEU A 513 -2.37 19.70 21.57
C LEU A 513 -1.67 20.18 22.85
N VAL A 514 -0.58 19.50 23.21
CA VAL A 514 0.42 19.99 24.16
C VAL A 514 1.55 20.65 23.35
N THR A 515 1.56 21.98 23.32
CA THR A 515 2.74 22.76 22.88
C THR A 515 3.68 22.95 24.06
N ASP A 516 4.95 22.59 23.90
CA ASP A 516 6.05 23.02 24.78
C ASP A 516 6.49 24.47 24.46
#